data_AF-A0A317HAB7-F1
#
_entry.id   AF-A0A317HAB7-F1
#
_cell.length_a   1.000
_cell.length_b   1.000
_cell.length_c   1.000
_cell.angle_alpha   90.00
_cell.angle_beta   90.00
_cell.angle_gamma   90.00
#
_symmetry.space_group_name_H-M   'P 1'
#
loop_
_entity.id
_entity.type
_entity.pdbx_description
1 polymer ?
#
loop_
_entity_poly.entity_id
_entity_poly.type
_entity_poly.pdbx_seq_one_letter_code
_entity_poly.pdbx_strand_id
1 'polypeptide(L)'
;MDTELQTWLQNLNAEFRRNDVPPKQRPWIAWQEWATHSGESLSLNDDVVKEIFNWFEKHSKAGLQYIQPLYVGAYYYDSTFWPVVIPVVFGRVQLDARESLKTMPDAVASGVFRDRNELMDFMSFWANCLDYGFGIEGTQSAALNEFAKRLLSSADQRLTATVSLLLQNQPNSSCLESSRMATEMFLKAYLAVHSGLTENDAKRIGHDLNEALSRCVTATPSSELRTLVNDLNVFPDVGHRYQGSEEPQGILWKAYETAQYVGATVCRSFTGRDVRNSMRIR
;
A
#
# COMPACT_ATOMS: atom_id res chain seq x y z
N MET A 1 -9.55 -20.80 30.08
CA MET A 1 -10.21 -19.49 29.94
C MET A 1 -11.02 -19.20 31.18
N ASP A 2 -10.58 -18.18 31.91
CA ASP A 2 -11.22 -17.70 33.14
C ASP A 2 -12.63 -17.15 32.84
N THR A 3 -13.59 -17.42 33.72
CA THR A 3 -15.01 -17.04 33.55
C THR A 3 -15.17 -15.52 33.67
N GLU A 4 -14.30 -14.89 34.45
CA GLU A 4 -14.24 -13.43 34.62
C GLU A 4 -13.78 -12.73 33.34
N LEU A 5 -12.67 -13.18 32.74
CA LEU A 5 -12.14 -12.63 31.49
C LEU A 5 -13.16 -12.73 30.34
N GLN A 6 -13.87 -13.85 30.22
CA GLN A 6 -14.90 -14.01 29.19
C GLN A 6 -16.04 -12.99 29.33
N THR A 7 -16.53 -12.80 30.55
CA THR A 7 -17.63 -11.87 30.84
C THR A 7 -17.18 -10.43 30.57
N TRP A 8 -15.95 -10.10 30.95
CA TRP A 8 -15.36 -8.79 30.68
C TRP A 8 -15.22 -8.52 29.17
N LEU A 9 -14.66 -9.46 28.40
CA LEU A 9 -14.49 -9.32 26.95
C LEU A 9 -15.83 -9.19 26.20
N GLN A 10 -16.87 -9.89 26.65
CA GLN A 10 -18.23 -9.76 26.09
C GLN A 10 -18.79 -8.35 26.26
N ASN A 11 -18.68 -7.79 27.47
CA ASN A 11 -19.15 -6.44 27.79
C ASN A 11 -18.35 -5.39 27.01
N LEU A 12 -17.03 -5.52 26.98
CA LEU A 12 -16.16 -4.60 26.25
C LEU A 12 -16.42 -4.64 24.74
N ASN A 13 -16.61 -5.82 24.14
CA ASN A 13 -16.93 -5.91 22.72
C ASN A 13 -18.33 -5.35 22.40
N ALA A 14 -19.27 -5.33 23.35
CA ALA A 14 -20.54 -4.61 23.18
C ALA A 14 -20.34 -3.09 23.18
N GLU A 15 -19.41 -2.57 23.97
CA GLU A 15 -19.01 -1.16 23.95
C GLU A 15 -18.29 -0.80 22.65
N PHE A 16 -17.30 -1.58 22.23
CA PHE A 16 -16.63 -1.38 20.94
C PHE A 16 -17.61 -1.37 19.75
N ARG A 17 -18.68 -2.17 19.80
CA ARG A 17 -19.75 -2.13 18.79
C ARG A 17 -20.56 -0.83 18.85
N ARG A 18 -20.86 -0.31 20.05
CA ARG A 18 -21.59 0.96 20.22
C ARG A 18 -20.77 2.17 19.75
N ASN A 19 -19.45 2.08 19.87
CA ASN A 19 -18.52 3.16 19.53
C ASN A 19 -17.89 3.00 18.12
N ASP A 20 -18.43 2.11 17.28
CA ASP A 20 -17.92 1.83 15.93
C ASP A 20 -16.41 1.53 15.85
N VAL A 21 -15.85 0.93 16.91
CA VAL A 21 -14.43 0.57 16.94
C VAL A 21 -14.17 -0.52 15.89
N PRO A 22 -13.25 -0.30 14.92
CA PRO A 22 -12.94 -1.27 13.89
C PRO A 22 -12.49 -2.62 14.48
N PRO A 23 -12.97 -3.78 13.99
CA PRO A 23 -12.61 -5.10 14.52
C PRO A 23 -11.11 -5.34 14.69
N LYS A 24 -10.28 -4.80 13.78
CA LYS A 24 -8.80 -4.91 13.82
C LYS A 24 -8.15 -4.25 15.04
N GLN A 25 -8.81 -3.25 15.63
CA GLN A 25 -8.27 -2.49 16.78
C GLN A 25 -8.71 -3.12 18.10
N ARG A 26 -9.81 -3.88 18.10
CA ARG A 26 -10.45 -4.39 19.32
C ARG A 26 -9.54 -5.28 20.18
N PRO A 27 -8.75 -6.23 19.63
CA PRO A 27 -7.85 -7.04 20.46
C PRO A 27 -6.76 -6.19 21.14
N TRP A 28 -6.26 -5.17 20.45
CA TRP A 28 -5.21 -4.28 20.96
C TRP A 28 -5.73 -3.35 22.05
N ILE A 29 -6.89 -2.74 21.82
CA ILE A 29 -7.54 -1.88 22.82
C ILE A 29 -7.95 -2.72 24.03
N ALA A 30 -8.52 -3.91 23.82
CA ALA A 30 -8.86 -4.82 24.91
C ALA A 30 -7.65 -5.26 25.72
N TRP A 31 -6.51 -5.52 25.09
CA TRP A 31 -5.27 -5.81 25.83
C TRP A 31 -4.83 -4.60 26.68
N GLN A 32 -4.83 -3.39 26.12
CA GLN A 32 -4.47 -2.18 26.86
C GLN A 32 -5.43 -1.89 28.02
N GLU A 33 -6.73 -2.03 27.80
CA GLU A 33 -7.75 -1.86 28.83
C GLU A 33 -7.67 -2.96 29.89
N TRP A 34 -7.35 -4.20 29.50
CA TRP A 34 -7.16 -5.29 30.45
C TRP A 34 -5.94 -5.05 31.35
N ALA A 35 -4.80 -4.62 30.79
CA ALA A 35 -3.62 -4.26 31.58
C ALA A 35 -3.92 -3.13 32.57
N THR A 36 -4.77 -2.18 32.18
CA THR A 36 -5.23 -1.09 33.06
C THR A 36 -6.20 -1.61 34.13
N HIS A 37 -7.08 -2.53 33.77
CA HIS A 37 -8.09 -3.12 34.64
C HIS A 37 -7.48 -4.05 35.70
N SER A 38 -6.50 -4.88 35.32
CA SER A 38 -5.80 -5.81 36.21
C SER A 38 -4.66 -5.15 36.99
N GLY A 39 -4.16 -4.00 36.53
CA GLY A 39 -2.99 -3.33 37.10
C GLY A 39 -1.66 -4.03 36.79
N GLU A 40 -1.67 -4.98 35.85
CA GLU A 40 -0.50 -5.78 35.48
C GLU A 40 0.23 -5.21 34.26
N SER A 41 1.55 -5.34 34.25
CA SER A 41 2.35 -5.10 33.04
C SER A 41 2.41 -6.38 32.22
N LEU A 42 1.71 -6.39 31.10
CA LEU A 42 1.54 -7.56 30.25
C LEU A 42 2.35 -7.47 28.96
N SER A 43 2.84 -8.61 28.49
CA SER A 43 3.54 -8.82 27.23
C SER A 43 2.68 -9.62 26.25
N LEU A 44 2.93 -9.46 24.95
CA LEU A 44 2.24 -10.23 23.89
C LEU A 44 2.36 -11.75 24.04
N ASN A 45 3.40 -12.22 24.73
CA ASN A 45 3.63 -13.64 24.95
C ASN A 45 2.87 -14.22 26.15
N ASP A 46 2.20 -13.39 26.94
CA ASP A 46 1.46 -13.83 28.12
C ASP A 46 0.18 -14.56 27.71
N ASP A 47 -0.16 -15.60 28.45
CA ASP A 47 -1.29 -16.46 28.09
C ASP A 47 -2.62 -15.73 28.14
N VAL A 48 -2.78 -14.76 29.05
CA VAL A 48 -3.96 -13.89 29.11
C VAL A 48 -4.10 -13.03 27.83
N VAL A 49 -2.98 -12.54 27.28
CA VAL A 49 -3.00 -11.75 26.04
C VAL A 49 -3.35 -12.63 24.85
N LYS A 50 -2.81 -13.85 24.78
CA LYS A 50 -3.23 -14.84 23.77
C LYS A 50 -4.71 -15.18 23.89
N GLU A 51 -5.25 -15.34 25.10
CA GLU A 51 -6.67 -15.61 25.34
C GLU A 51 -7.56 -14.44 24.84
N ILE A 52 -7.17 -13.19 25.07
CA ILE A 52 -7.87 -12.00 24.55
C ILE A 52 -7.93 -12.03 23.02
N PHE A 53 -6.78 -12.23 22.35
CA PHE A 53 -6.71 -12.27 20.89
C PHE A 53 -7.52 -13.44 20.30
N ASN A 54 -7.40 -14.64 20.90
CA ASN A 54 -8.16 -15.82 20.51
C ASN A 54 -9.67 -15.63 20.70
N TRP A 55 -10.10 -14.89 21.73
CA TRP A 55 -11.51 -14.60 21.93
C TRP A 55 -12.04 -13.71 20.80
N PHE A 56 -11.36 -12.62 20.45
CA PHE A 56 -11.78 -11.77 19.34
C PHE A 56 -11.76 -12.49 18.00
N GLU A 57 -10.83 -13.42 17.79
CA GLU A 57 -10.81 -14.29 16.61
C GLU A 57 -12.07 -15.14 16.47
N LYS A 58 -12.55 -15.73 17.57
CA LYS A 58 -13.74 -16.57 17.58
C LYS A 58 -15.05 -15.78 17.51
N HIS A 59 -15.04 -14.50 17.86
CA HIS A 59 -16.23 -13.65 17.99
C HIS A 59 -16.28 -12.50 16.98
N SER A 60 -15.37 -12.49 16.00
CA SER A 60 -15.36 -11.57 14.85
C SER A 60 -15.32 -12.36 13.55
N LYS A 61 -15.61 -11.71 12.42
CA LYS A 61 -15.41 -12.34 11.11
C LYS A 61 -13.93 -12.73 10.97
N ALA A 62 -13.68 -14.00 10.67
CA ALA A 62 -12.33 -14.54 10.53
C ALA A 62 -11.46 -13.63 9.64
N GLY A 63 -10.25 -13.33 10.10
CA GLY A 63 -9.32 -12.45 9.38
C GLY A 63 -9.37 -10.98 9.80
N LEU A 64 -10.46 -10.48 10.39
CA LEU A 64 -10.59 -9.04 10.70
C LEU A 64 -9.84 -8.60 11.96
N GLN A 65 -9.51 -9.55 12.84
CA GLN A 65 -8.77 -9.36 14.09
C GLN A 65 -7.25 -9.36 13.90
N TYR A 66 -6.76 -9.88 12.76
CA TYR A 66 -5.35 -9.90 12.45
C TYR A 66 -4.90 -8.50 12.07
N ILE A 67 -3.67 -8.13 12.45
CA ILE A 67 -3.02 -6.97 11.86
C ILE A 67 -2.98 -7.22 10.36
N GLN A 68 -3.81 -6.48 9.63
CA GLN A 68 -3.79 -6.47 8.18
C GLN A 68 -2.39 -6.06 7.74
N PRO A 69 -1.91 -6.58 6.61
CA PRO A 69 -0.66 -6.09 6.04
C PRO A 69 -0.75 -4.58 5.89
N LEU A 70 0.39 -3.92 6.11
CA LEU A 70 0.51 -2.49 5.96
C LEU A 70 0.12 -2.06 4.54
N TYR A 71 0.53 -2.86 3.56
CA TYR A 71 0.22 -2.68 2.17
C TYR A 71 0.25 -4.02 1.44
N VAL A 72 -0.54 -4.14 0.38
CA VAL A 72 -0.47 -5.27 -0.55
C VAL A 72 -0.26 -4.71 -1.95
N GLY A 73 0.79 -5.14 -2.63
CA GLY A 73 1.02 -4.89 -4.06
C GLY A 73 0.63 -6.10 -4.92
N ALA A 74 0.64 -5.95 -6.25
CA ALA A 74 0.35 -7.03 -7.20
C ALA A 74 1.49 -7.20 -8.21
N TYR A 75 2.37 -8.18 -7.99
CA TYR A 75 3.52 -8.45 -8.86
C TYR A 75 3.14 -9.36 -10.02
N TYR A 76 3.44 -8.96 -11.25
CA TYR A 76 3.14 -9.76 -12.44
C TYR A 76 4.31 -10.69 -12.77
N TYR A 77 4.07 -12.00 -12.74
CA TYR A 77 5.05 -13.01 -13.11
C TYR A 77 4.36 -14.24 -13.67
N ASP A 78 4.90 -14.79 -14.76
CA ASP A 78 4.38 -15.97 -15.45
C ASP A 78 2.88 -15.87 -15.77
N SER A 79 2.51 -14.75 -16.40
CA SER A 79 1.13 -14.45 -16.83
C SER A 79 0.09 -14.46 -15.69
N THR A 80 0.54 -14.22 -14.46
CA THR A 80 -0.31 -14.20 -13.27
C THR A 80 0.10 -13.04 -12.36
N PHE A 81 -0.88 -12.40 -11.72
CA PHE A 81 -0.63 -11.42 -10.66
C PHE A 81 -0.56 -12.11 -9.29
N TRP A 82 0.55 -11.89 -8.59
CA TRP A 82 0.82 -12.45 -7.27
C TRP A 82 0.79 -11.34 -6.21
N PRO A 83 0.12 -11.56 -5.07
CA PRO A 83 0.11 -10.58 -4.00
C PRO A 83 1.51 -10.45 -3.37
N VAL A 84 1.98 -9.21 -3.24
CA VAL A 84 3.19 -8.85 -2.49
C VAL A 84 2.76 -8.23 -1.18
N VAL A 85 2.90 -8.99 -0.10
CA VAL A 85 2.40 -8.62 1.23
C VAL A 85 3.47 -7.88 2.01
N ILE A 86 3.21 -6.63 2.37
CA ILE A 86 4.08 -5.83 3.23
C ILE A 86 3.61 -5.94 4.68
N PRO A 87 4.41 -6.51 5.59
CA PRO A 87 4.02 -6.67 6.97
C PRO A 87 4.04 -5.33 7.72
N VAL A 88 3.20 -5.24 8.76
CA VAL A 88 3.40 -4.23 9.81
C VAL A 88 4.58 -4.66 10.67
N VAL A 89 5.52 -3.75 10.91
CA VAL A 89 6.74 -4.02 11.70
C VAL A 89 6.94 -2.94 12.75
N PHE A 90 7.43 -3.33 13.91
CA PHE A 90 7.80 -2.42 15.00
C PHE A 90 9.29 -2.56 15.32
N GLY A 91 10.00 -1.44 15.38
CA GLY A 91 11.44 -1.40 15.68
C GLY A 91 12.33 -1.73 14.48
N ARG A 92 13.54 -2.25 14.76
CA ARG A 92 14.51 -2.68 13.73
C ARG A 92 14.31 -4.17 13.45
N VAL A 93 13.86 -4.48 12.25
CA VAL A 93 13.64 -5.86 11.80
C VAL A 93 14.43 -6.13 10.52
N GLN A 94 14.78 -7.40 10.30
CA GLN A 94 15.26 -7.88 9.01
C GLN A 94 14.08 -8.51 8.29
N LEU A 95 13.79 -8.05 7.07
CA LEU A 95 12.73 -8.60 6.22
C LEU A 95 13.33 -9.41 5.10
N ASP A 96 12.75 -10.59 4.84
CA ASP A 96 13.02 -11.39 3.66
C ASP A 96 11.97 -11.08 2.59
N ALA A 97 12.41 -10.63 1.42
CA ALA A 97 11.52 -10.30 0.31
C ALA A 97 10.74 -11.53 -0.19
N ARG A 98 11.29 -12.74 -0.08
CA ARG A 98 10.60 -13.98 -0.47
C ARG A 98 9.36 -14.24 0.37
N GLU A 99 9.39 -13.85 1.65
CA GLU A 99 8.24 -13.99 2.54
C GLU A 99 7.06 -13.08 2.15
N SER A 100 7.26 -12.11 1.26
CA SER A 100 6.17 -11.26 0.76
C SER A 100 5.30 -11.95 -0.31
N LEU A 101 5.81 -13.02 -0.95
CA LEU A 101 5.12 -13.78 -2.01
C LEU A 101 4.45 -15.06 -1.47
N LYS A 102 3.79 -14.99 -0.31
CA LYS A 102 3.32 -16.17 0.45
C LYS A 102 2.41 -17.14 -0.31
N THR A 103 1.65 -16.64 -1.28
CA THR A 103 0.72 -17.46 -2.07
C THR A 103 1.35 -17.98 -3.37
N MET A 104 2.57 -17.54 -3.71
CA MET A 104 3.29 -18.04 -4.88
C MET A 104 3.90 -19.42 -4.56
N PRO A 105 3.64 -20.46 -5.36
CA PRO A 105 4.26 -21.76 -5.15
C PRO A 105 5.79 -21.68 -5.20
N ASP A 106 6.47 -22.42 -4.31
CA ASP A 106 7.93 -22.38 -4.18
C ASP A 106 8.68 -22.65 -5.50
N ALA A 107 8.14 -23.51 -6.36
CA ALA A 107 8.72 -23.80 -7.66
C ALA A 107 8.71 -22.56 -8.60
N VAL A 108 7.62 -21.78 -8.56
CA VAL A 108 7.44 -20.55 -9.34
C VAL A 108 8.30 -19.43 -8.74
N ALA A 109 8.24 -19.24 -7.42
CA ALA A 109 9.06 -18.27 -6.70
C ALA A 109 10.55 -18.50 -6.93
N SER A 110 11.00 -19.76 -6.92
CA SER A 110 12.39 -20.12 -7.23
C SER A 110 12.83 -19.64 -8.62
N GLY A 111 11.93 -19.48 -9.59
CA GLY A 111 12.24 -18.88 -10.88
C GLY A 111 12.67 -17.42 -10.74
N VAL A 112 11.86 -16.61 -10.03
CA VAL A 112 12.14 -15.19 -9.75
C VAL A 112 13.49 -15.01 -9.04
N PHE A 113 13.79 -15.84 -8.03
CA PHE A 113 15.02 -15.67 -7.24
C PHE A 113 16.27 -16.31 -7.85
N ARG A 114 16.15 -17.09 -8.93
CA ARG A 114 17.31 -17.70 -9.62
C ARG A 114 17.79 -16.87 -10.81
N ASP A 115 16.87 -16.28 -11.56
CA ASP A 115 17.23 -15.35 -12.63
C ASP A 115 17.59 -13.99 -12.05
N ARG A 116 18.74 -13.45 -12.47
CA ARG A 116 19.25 -12.20 -11.89
C ARG A 116 18.40 -11.00 -12.29
N ASN A 117 17.85 -10.97 -13.49
CA ASN A 117 17.06 -9.83 -13.94
C ASN A 117 15.70 -9.84 -13.24
N GLU A 118 15.03 -11.00 -13.22
CA GLU A 118 13.76 -11.16 -12.49
C GLU A 118 13.91 -10.83 -11.00
N LEU A 119 15.01 -11.27 -10.38
CA LEU A 119 15.33 -10.92 -9.00
C LEU A 119 15.46 -9.40 -8.82
N MET A 120 16.21 -8.72 -9.68
CA MET A 120 16.42 -7.27 -9.57
C MET A 120 15.12 -6.48 -9.80
N ASP A 121 14.30 -6.93 -10.74
CA ASP A 121 13.00 -6.33 -11.04
C ASP A 121 12.05 -6.51 -9.86
N PHE A 122 11.95 -7.74 -9.32
CA PHE A 122 11.17 -8.01 -8.12
C PHE A 122 11.65 -7.22 -6.91
N MET A 123 12.96 -7.16 -6.65
CA MET A 123 13.51 -6.41 -5.52
C MET A 123 13.23 -4.91 -5.64
N SER A 124 13.29 -4.36 -6.85
CA SER A 124 12.95 -2.96 -7.12
C SER A 124 11.47 -2.69 -6.87
N PHE A 125 10.59 -3.56 -7.36
CA PHE A 125 9.16 -3.48 -7.11
C PHE A 125 8.82 -3.61 -5.61
N TRP A 126 9.41 -4.59 -4.93
CA TRP A 126 9.23 -4.82 -3.50
C TRP A 126 9.68 -3.62 -2.66
N ALA A 127 10.80 -2.98 -3.02
CA ALA A 127 11.23 -1.74 -2.38
C ALA A 127 10.19 -0.62 -2.53
N ASN A 128 9.63 -0.47 -3.73
CA ASN A 128 8.58 0.51 -3.98
C ASN A 128 7.33 0.21 -3.16
N CYS A 129 6.96 -1.06 -2.98
CA CYS A 129 5.85 -1.45 -2.09
C CYS A 129 6.13 -1.11 -0.62
N LEU A 130 7.37 -1.31 -0.14
CA LEU A 130 7.78 -0.94 1.22
C LEU A 130 7.78 0.58 1.43
N ASP A 131 8.46 1.32 0.57
CA ASP A 131 8.52 2.78 0.63
C ASP A 131 7.12 3.40 0.55
N TYR A 132 6.26 2.84 -0.30
CA TYR A 132 4.86 3.26 -0.40
C TYR A 132 4.07 2.92 0.88
N GLY A 133 4.05 1.65 1.31
CA GLY A 133 3.22 1.21 2.42
C GLY A 133 3.54 1.93 3.73
N PHE A 134 4.83 2.10 4.05
CA PHE A 134 5.23 2.88 5.23
C PHE A 134 5.15 4.39 5.00
N GLY A 135 5.37 4.83 3.77
CA GLY A 135 5.40 6.25 3.45
C GLY A 135 4.02 6.88 3.46
N ILE A 136 3.01 6.20 2.91
CA ILE A 136 1.64 6.75 2.81
C ILE A 136 1.03 7.00 4.19
N GLU A 137 1.22 6.09 5.15
CA GLU A 137 0.85 6.34 6.56
C GLU A 137 1.64 7.52 7.14
N GLY A 138 2.96 7.57 6.89
CA GLY A 138 3.83 8.66 7.33
C GLY A 138 3.43 10.03 6.78
N THR A 139 2.83 10.08 5.58
CA THR A 139 2.37 11.36 5.00
C THR A 139 1.21 11.99 5.77
N GLN A 140 0.44 11.22 6.55
CA GLN A 140 -0.62 11.78 7.40
C GLN A 140 -0.06 12.65 8.52
N SER A 141 1.12 12.29 9.04
CA SER A 141 1.83 13.04 10.09
C SER A 141 2.77 14.11 9.54
N ALA A 142 3.01 14.14 8.22
CA ALA A 142 3.86 15.14 7.58
C ALA A 142 3.14 16.50 7.49
N ALA A 143 3.92 17.59 7.55
CA ALA A 143 3.43 18.96 7.42
C ALA A 143 3.11 19.31 5.95
N LEU A 144 2.20 18.55 5.34
CA LEU A 144 1.73 18.76 3.97
C LEU A 144 0.52 19.72 3.96
N ASN A 145 0.35 20.47 2.87
CA ASN A 145 -0.87 21.26 2.69
C ASN A 145 -2.09 20.36 2.46
N GLU A 146 -3.28 20.85 2.80
CA GLU A 146 -4.53 20.07 2.73
C GLU A 146 -4.89 19.62 1.32
N PHE A 147 -4.48 20.37 0.29
CA PHE A 147 -4.71 19.96 -1.09
C PHE A 147 -3.88 18.72 -1.46
N ALA A 148 -2.59 18.70 -1.11
CA ALA A 148 -1.73 17.54 -1.29
C ALA A 148 -2.24 16.31 -0.52
N LYS A 149 -2.69 16.48 0.72
CA LYS A 149 -3.28 15.38 1.51
C LYS A 149 -4.52 14.77 0.85
N ARG A 150 -5.43 15.60 0.34
CA ARG A 150 -6.63 15.12 -0.38
C ARG A 150 -6.26 14.34 -1.65
N LEU A 151 -5.27 14.83 -2.40
CA LEU A 151 -4.77 14.13 -3.59
C LEU A 151 -4.13 12.79 -3.23
N LEU A 152 -3.27 12.74 -2.20
CA LEU A 152 -2.65 11.50 -1.72
C LEU A 152 -3.70 10.47 -1.27
N SER A 153 -4.67 10.89 -0.46
CA SER A 153 -5.74 10.01 0.01
C SER A 153 -6.56 9.44 -1.15
N SER A 154 -6.86 10.27 -2.16
CA SER A 154 -7.58 9.83 -3.36
C SER A 154 -6.74 8.89 -4.21
N ALA A 155 -5.45 9.18 -4.38
CA ALA A 155 -4.50 8.35 -5.13
C ALA A 155 -4.34 6.97 -4.48
N ASP A 156 -4.24 6.92 -3.15
CA ASP A 156 -4.11 5.69 -2.37
C ASP A 156 -5.33 4.79 -2.52
N GLN A 157 -6.54 5.35 -2.42
CA GLN A 157 -7.78 4.61 -2.66
C GLN A 157 -7.81 4.01 -4.07
N ARG A 158 -7.37 4.76 -5.09
CA ARG A 158 -7.30 4.29 -6.48
C ARG A 158 -6.27 3.18 -6.66
N LEU A 159 -5.07 3.34 -6.10
CA LEU A 159 -4.01 2.34 -6.21
C LEU A 159 -4.42 1.03 -5.50
N THR A 160 -4.98 1.13 -4.29
CA THR A 160 -5.48 -0.03 -3.53
C THR A 160 -6.63 -0.75 -4.24
N ALA A 161 -7.56 0.00 -4.83
CA ALA A 161 -8.62 -0.58 -5.66
C ALA A 161 -8.05 -1.29 -6.89
N THR A 162 -7.04 -0.70 -7.54
CA THR A 162 -6.35 -1.30 -8.70
C THR A 162 -5.72 -2.63 -8.32
N VAL A 163 -4.97 -2.70 -7.21
CA VAL A 163 -4.39 -3.95 -6.71
C VAL A 163 -5.48 -5.01 -6.49
N SER A 164 -6.60 -4.62 -5.87
CA SER A 164 -7.71 -5.54 -5.59
C SER A 164 -8.34 -6.11 -6.86
N LEU A 165 -8.34 -5.36 -7.97
CA LEU A 165 -8.83 -5.78 -9.28
C LEU A 165 -7.81 -6.66 -10.02
N LEU A 166 -6.51 -6.37 -9.91
CA LEU A 166 -5.45 -7.16 -10.53
C LEU A 166 -5.33 -8.55 -9.90
N LEU A 167 -5.57 -8.67 -8.60
CA LEU A 167 -5.50 -9.93 -7.86
C LEU A 167 -6.76 -10.81 -8.01
N GLN A 168 -7.72 -10.42 -8.84
CA GLN A 168 -8.87 -11.26 -9.18
C GLN A 168 -8.46 -12.34 -10.18
N ASN A 169 -9.21 -13.44 -10.22
CA ASN A 169 -8.98 -14.53 -11.18
C ASN A 169 -8.98 -14.06 -12.65
N GLN A 170 -9.71 -12.98 -12.95
CA GLN A 170 -9.69 -12.30 -14.24
C GLN A 170 -9.47 -10.80 -14.00
N PRO A 171 -8.24 -10.30 -14.20
CA PRO A 171 -7.92 -8.89 -14.02
C PRO A 171 -8.82 -8.00 -14.88
N ASN A 172 -9.37 -6.96 -14.26
CA ASN A 172 -10.32 -6.07 -14.91
C ASN A 172 -9.60 -4.96 -15.70
N SER A 173 -10.08 -4.63 -16.90
CA SER A 173 -9.51 -3.55 -17.73
C SER A 173 -9.61 -2.16 -17.07
N SER A 174 -10.52 -1.97 -16.11
CA SER A 174 -10.60 -0.74 -15.29
C SER A 174 -9.34 -0.46 -14.46
N CYS A 175 -8.46 -1.46 -14.26
CA CYS A 175 -7.15 -1.26 -13.65
C CYS A 175 -6.35 -0.17 -14.38
N LEU A 176 -6.41 -0.15 -15.72
CA LEU A 176 -5.64 0.80 -16.52
C LEU A 176 -6.06 2.26 -16.26
N GLU A 177 -7.37 2.51 -16.20
CA GLU A 177 -7.91 3.83 -15.85
C GLU A 177 -7.58 4.20 -14.40
N SER A 178 -7.75 3.26 -13.48
CA SER A 178 -7.49 3.50 -12.06
C SER A 178 -6.00 3.80 -11.79
N SER A 179 -5.08 3.08 -12.45
CA SER A 179 -3.64 3.36 -12.43
C SER A 179 -3.30 4.72 -13.01
N ARG A 180 -3.94 5.11 -14.14
CA ARG A 180 -3.75 6.44 -14.74
C ARG A 180 -4.16 7.55 -13.76
N MET A 181 -5.33 7.40 -13.13
CA MET A 181 -5.84 8.37 -12.16
C MET A 181 -4.95 8.45 -10.92
N ALA A 182 -4.50 7.32 -10.38
CA ALA A 182 -3.56 7.31 -9.25
C ALA A 182 -2.27 8.04 -9.60
N THR A 183 -1.69 7.76 -10.78
CA THR A 183 -0.49 8.42 -11.31
C THR A 183 -0.69 9.93 -11.39
N GLU A 184 -1.80 10.39 -11.98
CA GLU A 184 -2.14 11.81 -12.08
C GLU A 184 -2.19 12.50 -10.71
N MET A 185 -2.88 11.87 -9.75
CA MET A 185 -3.07 12.41 -8.42
C MET A 185 -1.75 12.47 -7.64
N PHE A 186 -0.89 11.45 -7.76
CA PHE A 186 0.44 11.48 -7.14
C PHE A 186 1.33 12.57 -7.72
N LEU A 187 1.37 12.74 -9.06
CA LEU A 187 2.15 13.82 -9.69
C LEU A 187 1.65 15.21 -9.24
N LYS A 188 0.33 15.39 -9.17
CA LYS A 188 -0.25 16.65 -8.67
C LYS A 188 0.02 16.87 -7.19
N ALA A 189 0.01 15.82 -6.37
CA ALA A 189 0.38 15.91 -4.95
C ALA A 189 1.84 16.33 -4.80
N TYR A 190 2.74 15.76 -5.62
CA TYR A 190 4.14 16.15 -5.69
C TYR A 190 4.31 17.64 -5.98
N LEU A 191 3.64 18.15 -7.02
CA LEU A 191 3.65 19.58 -7.37
C LEU A 191 3.03 20.47 -6.29
N ALA A 192 1.97 20.02 -5.64
CA ALA A 192 1.34 20.77 -4.55
C ALA A 192 2.33 21.02 -3.40
N VAL A 193 3.24 20.08 -3.14
CA VAL A 193 4.26 20.19 -2.09
C VAL A 193 5.49 20.96 -2.56
N HIS A 194 6.03 20.65 -3.75
CA HIS A 194 7.32 21.18 -4.20
C HIS A 194 7.23 22.51 -4.95
N SER A 195 6.09 22.83 -5.57
CA SER A 195 5.90 24.07 -6.33
C SER A 195 4.71 24.90 -5.86
N GLY A 196 4.01 24.49 -4.80
CA GLY A 196 2.82 25.19 -4.30
C GLY A 196 1.61 25.13 -5.25
N LEU A 197 1.49 24.08 -6.08
CA LEU A 197 0.36 23.91 -7.01
C LEU A 197 -0.99 24.01 -6.28
N THR A 198 -1.84 24.92 -6.74
CA THR A 198 -3.20 25.09 -6.20
C THR A 198 -4.21 24.19 -6.92
N GLU A 199 -5.40 24.05 -6.35
CA GLU A 199 -6.49 23.31 -7.00
C GLU A 199 -6.88 23.89 -8.37
N ASN A 200 -6.80 25.22 -8.54
CA ASN A 200 -7.09 25.88 -9.81
C ASN A 200 -6.02 25.59 -10.86
N ASP A 201 -4.75 25.54 -10.46
CA ASP A 201 -3.66 25.19 -11.38
C ASP A 201 -3.70 23.71 -11.75
N ALA A 202 -4.05 22.84 -10.80
CA ALA A 202 -4.28 21.42 -11.06
C ALA A 202 -5.41 21.18 -12.08
N LYS A 203 -6.46 22.01 -12.07
CA LYS A 203 -7.54 21.98 -13.09
C LYS A 203 -7.03 22.40 -14.46
N ARG A 204 -6.12 23.37 -14.55
CA ARG A 204 -5.50 23.82 -15.82
C ARG A 204 -4.59 22.77 -16.44
N ILE A 205 -3.87 22.01 -15.61
CA ILE A 205 -3.08 20.85 -16.07
C ILE A 205 -4.01 19.77 -16.65
N GLY A 206 -5.25 19.69 -16.18
CA GLY A 206 -6.23 18.70 -16.66
C GLY A 206 -5.75 17.28 -16.40
N HIS A 207 -5.98 16.37 -17.36
CA HIS A 207 -5.62 14.95 -17.27
C HIS A 207 -4.34 14.60 -18.04
N ASP A 208 -3.52 15.61 -18.36
CA ASP A 208 -2.27 15.44 -19.10
C ASP A 208 -1.14 15.02 -18.15
N LEU A 209 -0.80 13.73 -18.20
CA LEU A 209 0.27 13.16 -17.38
C LEU A 209 1.66 13.65 -17.80
N ASN A 210 1.88 13.92 -19.09
CA ASN A 210 3.17 14.37 -19.59
C ASN A 210 3.44 15.80 -19.14
N GLU A 211 2.42 16.67 -19.20
CA GLU A 211 2.50 18.03 -18.67
C GLU A 211 2.73 18.01 -17.15
N ALA A 212 1.98 17.19 -16.41
CA ALA A 212 2.17 17.05 -14.96
C ALA A 212 3.59 16.57 -14.61
N LEU A 213 4.11 15.56 -15.33
CA LEU A 213 5.44 15.03 -15.13
C LEU A 213 6.53 16.04 -15.48
N SER A 214 6.39 16.73 -16.62
CA SER A 214 7.32 17.78 -17.07
C SER A 214 7.45 18.88 -16.01
N ARG A 215 6.33 19.30 -15.41
CA ARG A 215 6.34 20.25 -14.29
C ARG A 215 7.01 19.67 -13.05
N CYS A 216 6.82 18.39 -12.72
CA CYS A 216 7.49 17.75 -11.59
C CYS A 216 9.02 17.77 -11.75
N VAL A 217 9.51 17.40 -12.93
CA VAL A 217 10.95 17.39 -13.27
C VAL A 217 11.52 18.81 -13.29
N THR A 218 10.72 19.81 -13.71
CA THR A 218 11.13 21.22 -13.68
C THR A 218 11.24 21.74 -12.24
N ALA A 219 10.26 21.42 -11.39
CA ALA A 219 10.26 21.84 -9.98
C ALA A 219 11.40 21.19 -9.19
N THR A 220 11.68 19.90 -9.44
CA THR A 220 12.73 19.15 -8.77
C THR A 220 13.58 18.37 -9.80
N PRO A 221 14.62 19.00 -10.38
CA PRO A 221 15.41 18.39 -11.45
C PRO A 221 16.11 17.07 -11.10
N SER A 222 16.43 16.85 -9.82
CA SER A 222 17.04 15.64 -9.29
C SER A 222 16.04 14.53 -8.96
N SER A 223 14.75 14.75 -9.20
CA SER A 223 13.71 13.77 -8.90
C SER A 223 13.83 12.52 -9.77
N GLU A 224 13.63 11.35 -9.16
CA GLU A 224 13.58 10.07 -9.84
C GLU A 224 12.40 9.98 -10.83
N LEU A 225 11.40 10.85 -10.71
CA LEU A 225 10.31 10.95 -11.68
C LEU A 225 10.81 11.23 -13.11
N ARG A 226 12.00 11.82 -13.27
CA ARG A 226 12.63 12.04 -14.58
C ARG A 226 12.77 10.75 -15.40
N THR A 227 12.90 9.59 -14.77
CA THR A 227 13.01 8.31 -15.48
C THR A 227 11.78 8.02 -16.34
N LEU A 228 10.62 8.58 -16.00
CA LEU A 228 9.34 8.31 -16.67
C LEU A 228 9.06 9.20 -17.89
N VAL A 229 9.93 10.15 -18.25
CA VAL A 229 9.66 11.17 -19.27
C VAL A 229 9.26 10.57 -20.63
N ASN A 230 9.64 9.33 -20.92
CA ASN A 230 9.28 8.61 -22.14
C ASN A 230 8.35 7.41 -21.93
N ASP A 231 7.96 7.12 -20.68
CA ASP A 231 7.34 5.84 -20.30
C ASP A 231 5.85 5.96 -19.96
N LEU A 232 5.28 7.17 -19.93
CA LEU A 232 3.85 7.39 -19.67
C LEU A 232 2.94 6.99 -20.85
N ASN A 233 3.50 6.57 -21.98
CA ASN A 233 2.77 6.09 -23.15
C ASN A 233 2.02 4.77 -22.90
N VAL A 234 2.26 4.13 -21.75
CA VAL A 234 1.49 2.94 -21.31
C VAL A 234 0.02 3.25 -21.06
N PHE A 235 -0.32 4.50 -20.70
CA PHE A 235 -1.70 4.88 -20.44
C PHE A 235 -2.40 5.28 -21.73
N PRO A 236 -3.50 4.63 -22.11
CA PRO A 236 -4.26 5.02 -23.30
C PRO A 236 -4.88 6.39 -23.11
N ASP A 237 -5.21 7.04 -24.22
CA ASP A 237 -5.94 8.30 -24.18
C ASP A 237 -7.34 8.11 -23.57
N VAL A 238 -7.87 9.16 -22.96
CA VAL A 238 -9.17 9.14 -22.24
C VAL A 238 -10.31 8.64 -23.14
N GLY A 239 -10.21 8.84 -24.46
CA GLY A 239 -11.19 8.37 -25.45
C GLY A 239 -11.24 6.85 -25.68
N HIS A 240 -10.20 6.10 -25.30
CA HIS A 240 -10.14 4.63 -25.50
C HIS A 240 -11.06 3.85 -24.55
N ARG A 241 -11.61 4.48 -23.51
CA ARG A 241 -12.48 3.87 -22.49
C ARG A 241 -13.73 3.18 -23.03
N TYR A 242 -14.17 3.53 -24.24
CA TYR A 242 -15.40 3.02 -24.84
C TYR A 242 -15.19 1.88 -25.85
N GLN A 243 -13.95 1.40 -26.04
CA GLN A 243 -13.65 0.42 -27.08
C GLN A 243 -13.82 -1.04 -26.64
N GLY A 244 -14.07 -1.31 -25.36
CA GLY A 244 -14.49 -2.63 -24.87
C GLY A 244 -13.47 -3.76 -25.06
N SER A 245 -12.20 -3.46 -25.37
CA SER A 245 -11.14 -4.46 -25.54
C SER A 245 -10.62 -4.97 -24.20
N GLU A 246 -10.42 -6.28 -24.10
CA GLU A 246 -9.59 -6.87 -23.04
C GLU A 246 -8.13 -6.47 -23.28
N GLU A 247 -7.55 -5.75 -22.34
CA GLU A 247 -6.15 -5.34 -22.40
C GLU A 247 -5.24 -6.51 -21.98
N PRO A 248 -4.10 -6.73 -22.67
CA PRO A 248 -3.14 -7.75 -22.24
C PRO A 248 -2.67 -7.48 -20.81
N GLN A 249 -2.54 -8.53 -19.99
CA GLN A 249 -2.13 -8.40 -18.59
C GLN A 249 -0.78 -7.68 -18.42
N GLY A 250 0.15 -7.84 -19.36
CA GLY A 250 1.42 -7.10 -19.36
C GLY A 250 1.25 -5.58 -19.50
N ILE A 251 0.20 -5.10 -20.15
CA ILE A 251 -0.14 -3.66 -20.21
C ILE A 251 -0.71 -3.20 -18.88
N LEU A 252 -1.61 -4.01 -18.28
CA LEU A 252 -2.16 -3.73 -16.94
C LEU A 252 -1.04 -3.66 -15.89
N TRP A 253 -0.07 -4.58 -15.96
CA TRP A 253 1.13 -4.59 -15.13
C TRP A 253 1.92 -3.29 -15.27
N LYS A 254 2.34 -2.92 -16.48
CA LYS A 254 3.15 -1.72 -16.70
C LYS A 254 2.46 -0.44 -16.21
N ALA A 255 1.14 -0.33 -16.43
CA ALA A 255 0.35 0.80 -15.96
C ALA A 255 0.32 0.87 -14.42
N TYR A 256 0.07 -0.26 -13.76
CA TYR A 256 0.08 -0.37 -12.31
C TYR A 256 1.47 -0.14 -11.71
N GLU A 257 2.50 -0.78 -12.25
CA GLU A 257 3.89 -0.63 -11.84
C GLU A 257 4.33 0.84 -11.91
N THR A 258 3.95 1.55 -12.98
CA THR A 258 4.18 2.99 -13.11
C THR A 258 3.50 3.77 -11.99
N ALA A 259 2.23 3.50 -11.70
CA ALA A 259 1.50 4.15 -10.61
C ALA A 259 2.13 3.86 -9.23
N GLN A 260 2.55 2.61 -9.00
CA GLN A 260 3.24 2.17 -7.79
C GLN A 260 4.58 2.90 -7.62
N TYR A 261 5.38 2.98 -8.69
CA TYR A 261 6.67 3.65 -8.69
C TYR A 261 6.53 5.15 -8.41
N VAL A 262 5.56 5.82 -9.05
CA VAL A 262 5.27 7.24 -8.79
C VAL A 262 4.82 7.43 -7.34
N GLY A 263 3.89 6.60 -6.85
CA GLY A 263 3.44 6.66 -5.45
C GLY A 263 4.59 6.48 -4.46
N ALA A 264 5.46 5.49 -4.68
CA ALA A 264 6.65 5.26 -3.86
C ALA A 264 7.61 6.46 -3.90
N THR A 265 7.89 7.01 -5.09
CA THR A 265 8.77 8.18 -5.26
C THR A 265 8.24 9.41 -4.53
N VAL A 266 6.92 9.65 -4.58
CA VAL A 266 6.26 10.73 -3.83
C VAL A 266 6.41 10.50 -2.32
N CYS A 267 6.15 9.27 -1.86
CA CYS A 267 6.31 8.90 -0.45
C CYS A 267 7.75 9.09 0.04
N ARG A 268 8.75 8.65 -0.73
CA ARG A 268 10.18 8.87 -0.43
C ARG A 268 10.49 10.36 -0.33
N SER A 269 9.99 11.16 -1.28
CA SER A 269 10.22 12.60 -1.29
C SER A 269 9.61 13.32 -0.10
N PHE A 270 8.48 12.85 0.44
CA PHE A 270 7.79 13.52 1.55
C PHE A 270 8.27 13.05 2.93
N THR A 271 8.75 11.82 3.02
CA THR A 271 9.14 11.20 4.30
C THR A 271 10.65 11.06 4.48
N GLY A 272 11.43 11.18 3.41
CA GLY A 272 12.88 10.92 3.42
C GLY A 272 13.24 9.44 3.58
N ARG A 273 12.25 8.54 3.70
CA ARG A 273 12.48 7.09 3.75
C ARG A 273 12.83 6.59 2.36
N ASP A 274 13.88 5.78 2.27
CA ASP A 274 14.23 5.05 1.04
C ASP A 274 14.87 3.72 1.43
N VAL A 275 14.09 2.64 1.36
CA VAL A 275 14.51 1.30 1.78
C VAL A 275 15.66 0.77 0.93
N ARG A 276 15.80 1.22 -0.32
CA ARG A 276 16.84 0.74 -1.25
C ARG A 276 18.24 1.04 -0.72
N ASN A 277 18.40 2.12 0.04
CA ASN A 277 19.65 2.47 0.71
C ASN A 277 20.09 1.49 1.81
N SER A 278 19.17 0.65 2.29
CA SER A 278 19.42 -0.34 3.35
C SER A 278 19.31 -1.79 2.88
N MET A 279 18.91 -2.01 1.62
CA MET A 279 18.69 -3.32 1.05
C MET A 279 20.01 -4.06 0.84
N ARG A 280 20.01 -5.37 1.10
CA ARG A 280 21.14 -6.25 0.83
C ARG A 280 20.66 -7.48 0.08
N ILE A 281 21.20 -7.69 -1.11
CA ILE A 281 21.02 -8.92 -1.89
C ILE A 281 22.16 -9.84 -1.48
N ARG A 282 21.81 -11.03 -0.97
CA ARG A 282 22.76 -12.05 -0.52
C ARG A 282 22.54 -13.33 -1.30
#